data_AF-U2T2C6-F1
#
_entry.id   AF-U2T2C6-F1
#
_cell.length_a   1.000
_cell.length_b   1.000
_cell.length_c   1.000
_cell.angle_alpha   90.00
_cell.angle_beta   90.00
_cell.angle_gamma   90.00
#
_symmetry.space_group_name_H-M   'P 1'
#
loop_
_entity.id
_entity.type
_entity.pdbx_description
1 polymer ?
#
loop_
_entity_poly.entity_id
_entity_poly.type
_entity_poly.pdbx_seq_one_letter_code
_entity_poly.pdbx_strand_id
1 'polypeptide(L)'
;MSRIETGIVSYTVSGDYFARVGADFDTEAVDDAILAELNRRLPDGVIVERSGKVLAEEAQADVARNLDWGALLADIDVDQILAEHGR
;
A
#
# COMPACT_ATOMS: atom_id res chain seq x y z
N MET A 1 -0.67 -21.45 8.44
CA MET A 1 0.12 -21.48 7.20
C MET A 1 1.24 -20.48 7.36
N SER A 2 2.47 -20.84 7.01
CA SER A 2 3.64 -19.95 7.15
C SER A 2 3.65 -18.97 5.98
N ARG A 3 3.69 -17.67 6.27
CA ARG A 3 3.91 -16.63 5.26
C ARG A 3 5.39 -16.29 5.23
N ILE A 4 5.95 -16.15 4.05
CA ILE A 4 7.34 -15.78 3.83
C ILE A 4 7.45 -14.37 3.28
N GLU A 5 8.53 -13.69 3.62
CA GLU A 5 8.84 -12.39 3.04
C GLU A 5 9.22 -12.58 1.56
N THR A 6 8.54 -11.84 0.69
CA THR A 6 8.74 -11.91 -0.76
C THR A 6 9.37 -10.66 -1.34
N GLY A 7 9.31 -9.54 -0.61
CA GLY A 7 9.90 -8.27 -1.01
C GLY A 7 9.49 -7.12 -0.10
N ILE A 8 9.87 -5.91 -0.52
CA ILE A 8 9.50 -4.64 0.13
C ILE A 8 8.89 -3.74 -0.94
N VAL A 9 7.74 -3.13 -0.63
CA VAL A 9 7.05 -2.15 -1.46
C VAL A 9 6.93 -0.82 -0.71
N SER A 10 7.38 0.25 -1.35
CA SER A 10 7.20 1.61 -0.83
C SER A 10 5.84 2.13 -1.25
N TYR A 11 4.84 1.95 -0.38
CA TYR A 11 3.47 2.41 -0.61
C TYR A 11 3.17 3.76 0.04
N THR A 12 4.06 4.25 0.90
CA THR A 12 3.87 5.52 1.61
C THR A 12 3.95 6.70 0.65
N VAL A 13 3.04 7.64 0.84
CA VAL A 13 3.04 8.88 0.07
C VAL A 13 4.24 9.72 0.52
N SER A 14 5.03 10.18 -0.45
CA SER A 14 6.21 11.00 -0.14
C SER A 14 5.79 12.26 0.62
N GLY A 15 6.57 12.66 1.63
CA GLY A 15 6.31 13.88 2.41
C GLY A 15 6.18 15.15 1.54
N ASP A 16 6.87 15.18 0.39
CA ASP A 16 6.73 16.24 -0.62
C ASP A 16 5.32 16.35 -1.23
N TYR A 17 4.59 15.23 -1.33
CA TYR A 17 3.22 15.21 -1.82
C TYR A 17 2.27 15.77 -0.76
N PHE A 18 2.37 15.31 0.49
CA PHE A 18 1.60 15.87 1.61
C PHE A 18 1.85 17.38 1.77
N ALA A 19 3.11 17.83 1.64
CA ALA A 19 3.46 19.24 1.68
C ALA A 19 2.83 20.06 0.53
N ARG A 20 2.54 19.43 -0.62
CA ARG A 20 1.87 20.07 -1.76
C ARG A 20 0.35 20.16 -1.58
N VAL A 21 -0.29 19.15 -0.99
CA VAL A 21 -1.76 19.11 -0.83
C VAL A 21 -2.24 19.92 0.39
N GLY A 22 -1.40 20.10 1.41
CA GLY A 22 -1.67 20.97 2.56
C GLY A 22 -1.39 20.30 3.90
N ALA A 23 -1.11 21.08 4.95
CA ALA A 23 -0.64 20.56 6.24
C ALA A 23 -1.75 20.00 7.17
N ASP A 24 -3.00 19.91 6.72
CA ASP A 24 -4.17 19.57 7.55
C ASP A 24 -4.67 18.12 7.36
N PHE A 25 -3.87 17.24 6.73
CA PHE A 25 -4.22 15.82 6.59
C PHE A 25 -3.52 14.98 7.65
N ASP A 26 -4.26 14.01 8.21
CA ASP A 26 -3.70 12.96 9.05
C ASP A 26 -2.93 11.97 8.15
N THR A 27 -1.61 12.17 8.06
CA THR A 27 -0.73 11.34 7.22
C THR A 27 -0.76 9.87 7.61
N GLU A 28 -0.92 9.56 8.90
CA GLU A 28 -1.02 8.17 9.36
C GLU A 28 -2.33 7.53 8.91
N ALA A 29 -3.45 8.26 9.02
CA ALA A 29 -4.74 7.77 8.56
C ALA A 29 -4.77 7.56 7.02
N VAL A 30 -4.11 8.42 6.26
CA VAL A 30 -3.98 8.29 4.80
C VAL A 30 -3.12 7.09 4.43
N ASP A 31 -1.95 6.93 5.05
CA ASP A 31 -1.08 5.78 4.81
C ASP A 31 -1.78 4.45 5.15
N ASP A 32 -2.57 4.42 6.23
CA ASP A 32 -3.35 3.24 6.62
C ASP A 32 -4.49 2.95 5.62
N ALA A 33 -5.13 3.99 5.07
CA ALA A 33 -6.15 3.84 4.04
C ALA A 33 -5.56 3.31 2.72
N ILE A 34 -4.40 3.84 2.30
CA ILE A 34 -3.67 3.36 1.12
C ILE A 34 -3.25 1.90 1.32
N LEU A 35 -2.72 1.55 2.50
CA LEU A 35 -2.34 0.19 2.82
C LEU A 35 -3.54 -0.77 2.79
N ALA A 36 -4.68 -0.34 3.32
CA ALA A 36 -5.90 -1.13 3.31
C ALA A 36 -6.41 -1.35 1.89
N GLU A 37 -6.40 -0.31 1.05
CA GLU A 37 -6.83 -0.40 -0.34
C GLU A 37 -5.88 -1.27 -1.17
N LEU A 38 -4.57 -1.11 -0.99
CA LEU A 38 -3.57 -1.98 -1.61
C LEU A 38 -3.84 -3.44 -1.26
N ASN A 39 -3.97 -3.77 0.03
CA ASN A 39 -4.21 -5.13 0.49
C ASN A 39 -5.53 -5.73 -0.02
N ARG A 40 -6.57 -4.92 -0.27
CA ARG A 40 -7.83 -5.40 -0.87
C ARG A 40 -7.69 -5.82 -2.32
N ARG A 41 -6.72 -5.25 -3.04
CA ARG A 41 -6.46 -5.56 -4.46
C ARG A 41 -5.49 -6.72 -4.65
N LEU A 42 -4.81 -7.13 -3.58
CA LEU A 42 -3.88 -8.25 -3.63
C LEU A 42 -4.63 -9.59 -3.67
N PRO A 43 -4.05 -10.59 -4.33
CA PRO A 43 -4.58 -11.94 -4.31
C PRO A 43 -4.54 -12.52 -2.89
N ASP A 44 -5.51 -13.39 -2.59
CA ASP A 44 -5.59 -14.09 -1.31
C ASP A 44 -4.26 -14.77 -0.96
N GLY A 45 -3.82 -14.59 0.28
CA GLY A 45 -2.54 -15.13 0.76
C GLY A 45 -1.35 -14.21 0.54
N VAL A 46 -1.51 -13.04 -0.10
CA VAL A 46 -0.50 -11.96 -0.14
C VAL A 46 -0.97 -10.79 0.73
N ILE A 47 -0.09 -10.27 1.57
CA ILE A 47 -0.36 -9.13 2.44
C ILE A 47 0.87 -8.22 2.52
N VAL A 48 0.62 -6.92 2.56
CA VAL A 48 1.60 -5.88 2.81
C VAL A 48 1.40 -5.36 4.23
N GLU A 49 2.48 -5.33 5.00
CA GLU A 49 2.48 -4.75 6.34
C GLU A 49 2.75 -3.24 6.31
N ARG A 50 2.46 -2.53 7.41
CA ARG A 50 2.73 -1.09 7.56
C ARG A 50 4.21 -0.71 7.42
N SER A 51 5.10 -1.70 7.52
CA SER A 51 6.54 -1.56 7.29
C SER A 51 6.93 -1.56 5.80
N GLY A 52 5.97 -1.80 4.90
CA GLY A 52 6.19 -2.02 3.47
C GLY A 52 6.60 -3.45 3.12
N LYS A 53 6.70 -4.34 4.10
CA LYS A 53 7.06 -5.75 3.86
C LYS A 53 5.91 -6.49 3.18
N VAL A 54 6.23 -7.20 2.09
CA VAL A 54 5.30 -8.08 1.40
C VAL A 54 5.47 -9.50 1.94
N LEU A 55 4.45 -9.99 2.62
CA LEU A 55 4.35 -11.36 3.10
C LEU A 55 3.40 -12.14 2.20
N ALA A 56 3.84 -13.29 1.70
CA ALA A 56 2.98 -14.18 0.94
C ALA A 56 3.03 -15.59 1.50
N GLU A 57 1.94 -16.33 1.37
CA GLU A 57 1.97 -17.79 1.55
C GLU A 57 2.94 -18.43 0.55
N GLU A 58 3.56 -19.54 0.92
CA GLU A 58 4.55 -20.22 0.06
C GLU A 58 4.02 -20.50 -1.35
N ALA A 59 2.74 -20.89 -1.45
CA ALA A 59 2.07 -21.15 -2.73
C ALA A 59 1.85 -19.88 -3.58
N GLN A 60 1.82 -18.70 -2.97
CA GLN A 60 1.62 -17.40 -3.62
C GLN A 60 2.90 -16.58 -3.72
N ALA A 61 4.03 -17.10 -3.22
CA ALA A 61 5.27 -16.35 -3.14
C ALA A 61 5.79 -15.92 -4.52
N ASP A 62 5.67 -16.79 -5.52
CA ASP A 62 6.07 -16.46 -6.89
C ASP A 62 5.10 -15.49 -7.56
N VAL A 63 3.81 -15.54 -7.20
CA VAL A 63 2.82 -14.55 -7.66
C VAL A 63 3.19 -13.18 -7.11
N ALA A 64 3.38 -13.08 -5.79
CA ALA A 64 3.75 -11.82 -5.12
C ALA A 64 5.02 -11.19 -5.70
N ARG A 65 6.04 -11.99 -6.03
CA ARG A 65 7.29 -11.52 -6.65
C ARG A 65 7.11 -10.98 -8.07
N ASN A 66 6.11 -11.47 -8.80
CA ASN A 66 5.83 -11.07 -10.18
C ASN A 66 4.69 -10.05 -10.29
N LEU A 67 4.12 -9.60 -9.17
CA LEU A 67 3.12 -8.52 -9.19
C LEU A 67 3.76 -7.21 -9.65
N ASP A 68 3.03 -6.49 -10.50
CA ASP A 68 3.40 -5.14 -10.88
C ASP A 68 2.95 -4.16 -9.78
N TRP A 69 3.79 -4.05 -8.73
CA TRP A 69 3.55 -3.15 -7.61
C TRP A 69 3.42 -1.69 -8.04
N GLY A 70 4.14 -1.29 -9.10
CA GLY A 70 4.06 0.08 -9.63
C GLY A 70 2.69 0.35 -10.23
N ALA A 71 2.18 -0.56 -11.06
CA ALA A 71 0.84 -0.44 -11.62
C ALA A 71 -0.25 -0.51 -10.54
N LEU A 72 -0.12 -1.41 -9.56
CA LEU A 72 -1.06 -1.51 -8.44
C LEU A 72 -1.14 -0.23 -7.62
N LEU A 73 0.01 0.38 -7.30
CA LEU A 73 0.06 1.64 -6.57
C LEU A 73 -0.45 2.82 -7.40
N ALA A 74 -0.14 2.86 -8.70
CA ALA A 74 -0.61 3.92 -9.60
C ALA A 74 -2.13 3.91 -9.83
N ASP A 75 -2.76 2.75 -9.65
CA ASP A 75 -4.22 2.57 -9.77
C ASP A 75 -4.97 2.94 -8.47
N ILE A 76 -4.24 3.17 -7.36
CA ILE A 76 -4.84 3.69 -6.13
C ILE A 76 -5.07 5.19 -6.30
N ASP A 77 -6.33 5.59 -6.19
CA ASP A 77 -6.72 7.00 -6.23
C ASP A 77 -6.39 7.67 -4.88
N VAL A 78 -5.12 8.09 -4.75
CA VAL A 78 -4.62 8.78 -3.57
C VAL A 78 -5.36 10.10 -3.35
N ASP A 79 -5.80 10.77 -4.41
CA ASP A 79 -6.54 12.03 -4.31
C ASP A 79 -7.93 11.83 -3.70
N GLN A 80 -8.62 10.74 -4.06
CA GLN A 80 -9.87 10.36 -3.41
C GLN A 80 -9.65 10.05 -1.92
N ILE A 81 -8.62 9.27 -1.58
CA ILE A 81 -8.30 8.95 -0.17
C ILE A 81 -7.99 10.22 0.60
N LEU A 82 -7.21 11.13 0.03
CA LEU A 82 -6.94 12.43 0.66
C LEU A 82 -8.21 13.26 0.82
N ALA A 83 -9.10 13.29 -0.16
CA ALA A 83 -10.36 14.02 -0.07
C ALA A 83 -11.30 13.48 1.04
N GLU A 84 -11.30 12.16 1.28
CA GLU A 84 -12.07 11.55 2.38
C GLU A 84 -11.49 11.88 3.77
N HIS A 85 -10.19 12.17 3.84
CA HIS A 85 -9.45 12.45 5.07
C HIS A 85 -9.13 13.95 5.27
N GLY A 86 -9.36 14.78 4.25
CA GLY A 86 -9.21 16.23 4.29
C GLY A 86 -10.43 16.89 4.89
N ARG A 87 -10.20 17.76 5.88
CA ARG A 87 -11.25 18.48 6.58
C ARG A 87 -11.49 19.87 6.04
#